data_AF-A0A8J7YML1-F1
#
_entry.id   AF-A0A8J7YML1-F1
#
_cell.length_a   1.000
_cell.length_b   1.000
_cell.length_c   1.000
_cell.angle_alpha   90.00
_cell.angle_beta   90.00
_cell.angle_gamma   90.00
#
_symmetry.space_group_name_H-M   'P 1'
#
loop_
_entity.id
_entity.type
_entity.pdbx_description
1 polymer ?
#
loop_
_entity_poly.entity_id
_entity_poly.type
_entity_poly.pdbx_seq_one_letter_code
_entity_poly.pdbx_strand_id
1 'polypeptide(L)'
;TVCCGGGHAIADREVSVGFSAAILNEAARAGADFVVTMCPLGHMNIEANIPAIVKQYGMEVVRPVVYFTQLMALAFGHSRREARLSDNFSEAGKVLQEKGF
;
A
#
# COMPACT_ATOMS: atom_id res chain seq x y z
N THR A 1 12.98 5.70 4.78
CA THR A 1 12.21 6.66 5.61
C THR A 1 11.89 7.91 4.79
N VAL A 2 11.18 7.76 3.68
CA VAL A 2 10.78 8.88 2.79
C VAL A 2 9.28 9.13 2.91
N CYS A 3 8.84 10.35 2.58
CA CYS A 3 7.42 10.73 2.55
C CYS A 3 6.68 9.97 1.44
N CYS A 4 5.38 9.73 1.61
CA CYS A 4 4.52 9.12 0.59
C CYS A 4 4.11 10.08 -0.54
N GLY A 5 4.25 11.40 -0.36
CA GLY A 5 3.84 12.41 -1.33
C GLY A 5 2.36 12.80 -1.32
N GLY A 6 1.59 12.35 -0.32
CA GLY A 6 0.14 12.64 -0.25
C GLY A 6 -0.24 14.13 -0.30
N GLY A 7 0.57 15.01 0.30
CA GLY A 7 0.35 16.45 0.22
C GLY A 7 0.49 17.04 -1.20
N HIS A 8 1.15 16.32 -2.10
CA HIS A 8 1.34 16.72 -3.50
C HIS A 8 0.29 16.11 -4.44
N ALA A 9 -0.64 15.28 -3.96
CA ALA A 9 -1.57 14.53 -4.82
C ALA A 9 -2.34 15.39 -5.84
N ILE A 10 -2.67 16.64 -5.47
CA ILE A 10 -3.37 17.61 -6.33
C ILE A 10 -2.40 18.59 -6.98
N ALA A 11 -1.48 19.16 -6.19
CA ALA A 11 -0.63 20.26 -6.64
C ALA A 11 0.51 19.80 -7.56
N ASP A 12 1.03 18.59 -7.34
CA ASP A 12 2.13 18.02 -8.12
C ASP A 12 2.00 16.48 -8.16
N ARG A 13 1.20 16.03 -9.13
CA ARG A 13 0.87 14.62 -9.31
C ARG A 13 2.12 13.77 -9.54
N GLU A 14 3.09 14.28 -10.28
CA GLU A 14 4.31 13.53 -10.65
C GLU A 14 5.19 13.27 -9.43
N VAL A 15 5.40 14.29 -8.59
CA VAL A 15 6.11 14.13 -7.31
C VAL A 15 5.40 13.12 -6.42
N SER A 16 4.07 13.18 -6.33
CA SER A 16 3.29 12.22 -5.53
C SER A 16 3.48 10.77 -6.02
N VAL A 17 3.44 10.53 -7.35
CA VAL A 17 3.71 9.21 -7.94
C VAL A 17 5.13 8.76 -7.62
N GLY A 18 6.12 9.62 -7.86
CA GLY A 18 7.53 9.29 -7.67
C GLY A 18 7.86 8.85 -6.24
N PHE A 19 7.31 9.56 -5.26
CA PHE A 19 7.49 9.20 -3.85
C PHE A 19 6.80 7.87 -3.48
N SER A 20 5.58 7.63 -3.96
CA SER A 20 4.90 6.35 -3.75
C SER A 20 5.64 5.19 -4.43
N ALA A 21 6.17 5.41 -5.65
CA ALA A 21 6.97 4.43 -6.38
C ALA A 21 8.25 4.06 -5.62
N ALA A 22 8.96 5.06 -5.08
CA ALA A 22 10.19 4.84 -4.33
C ALA A 22 9.97 3.93 -3.11
N ILE A 23 8.87 4.12 -2.38
CA ILE A 23 8.51 3.27 -1.22
C ILE A 23 8.25 1.84 -1.67
N LEU A 24 7.39 1.64 -2.68
CA LEU A 24 7.00 0.30 -3.12
C LEU A 24 8.15 -0.46 -3.79
N ASN A 25 9.02 0.24 -4.51
CA ASN A 25 10.23 -0.34 -5.08
C ASN A 25 11.19 -0.80 -3.99
N GLU A 26 11.43 0.03 -2.99
CA GLU A 26 12.34 -0.34 -1.90
C GLU A 26 11.79 -1.52 -1.11
N ALA A 27 10.47 -1.55 -0.86
CA ALA A 27 9.82 -2.70 -0.26
C ALA A 27 10.02 -3.98 -1.10
N ALA A 28 9.93 -3.87 -2.44
CA ALA A 28 10.13 -5.00 -3.35
C ALA A 28 11.58 -5.49 -3.30
N ARG A 29 12.54 -4.56 -3.34
CA ARG A 29 13.98 -4.86 -3.24
C ARG A 29 14.35 -5.51 -1.90
N ALA A 30 13.64 -5.15 -0.83
CA ALA A 30 13.80 -5.76 0.48
C ALA A 30 13.11 -7.15 0.60
N GLY A 31 12.36 -7.59 -0.42
CA GLY A 31 11.63 -8.86 -0.39
C GLY A 31 10.40 -8.82 0.51
N ALA A 32 9.80 -7.64 0.74
CA ALA A 32 8.62 -7.52 1.58
C ALA A 32 7.37 -8.09 0.90
N ASP A 33 6.54 -8.81 1.65
CA ASP A 33 5.27 -9.35 1.16
C ASP A 33 4.18 -8.28 1.00
N PHE A 34 4.18 -7.27 1.88
CA PHE A 34 3.23 -6.16 1.90
C PHE A 34 3.83 -4.94 2.60
N VAL A 35 3.22 -3.78 2.36
CA VAL A 35 3.58 -2.52 3.04
C VAL A 35 2.50 -2.16 4.05
N VAL A 36 2.91 -1.85 5.29
CA VAL A 36 1.99 -1.36 6.32
C VAL A 36 2.11 0.15 6.46
N THR A 37 0.97 0.82 6.54
CA THR A 37 0.88 2.28 6.65
C THR A 37 0.13 2.69 7.91
N MET A 38 0.48 3.84 8.48
CA MET A 38 -0.14 4.38 9.70
C MET A 38 -0.83 5.74 9.51
N CYS A 39 -0.70 6.34 8.33
CA CYS A 39 -1.31 7.62 7.98
C CYS A 39 -2.42 7.38 6.95
N PRO A 40 -3.68 7.78 7.21
CA PRO A 40 -4.79 7.58 6.26
C PRO A 40 -4.51 8.21 4.89
N LEU A 41 -3.91 9.41 4.88
CA LEU A 41 -3.51 10.09 3.65
C LEU A 41 -2.43 9.29 2.91
N GLY A 42 -1.43 8.78 3.62
CA GLY A 42 -0.37 7.98 3.02
C GLY A 42 -0.87 6.65 2.47
N HIS A 43 -1.79 6.00 3.19
CA HIS A 43 -2.45 4.78 2.74
C HIS A 43 -3.17 5.01 1.41
N MET A 44 -4.10 5.96 1.38
CA MET A 44 -4.87 6.30 0.18
C MET A 44 -3.99 6.76 -0.97
N ASN A 45 -2.97 7.59 -0.70
CA ASN A 45 -2.10 8.12 -1.75
C ASN A 45 -1.28 7.02 -2.43
N ILE A 46 -0.67 6.14 -1.64
CA ILE A 46 0.13 5.03 -2.19
C ILE A 46 -0.79 4.11 -2.98
N GLU A 47 -1.93 3.70 -2.42
CA GLU A 47 -2.89 2.83 -3.09
C GLU A 47 -3.42 3.43 -4.41
N ALA A 48 -3.79 4.71 -4.42
CA ALA A 48 -4.31 5.38 -5.61
C ALA A 48 -3.24 5.56 -6.70
N ASN A 49 -1.96 5.61 -6.33
CA ASN A 49 -0.86 5.80 -7.28
C ASN A 49 -0.38 4.51 -7.92
N ILE A 50 -0.64 3.36 -7.30
CA ILE A 50 -0.22 2.05 -7.76
C ILE A 50 -0.47 1.80 -9.28
N PRO A 51 -1.65 2.11 -9.86
CA PRO A 51 -1.86 1.95 -11.31
C PRO A 51 -0.95 2.84 -12.17
N ALA A 52 -0.74 4.09 -11.75
CA ALA A 52 0.15 5.02 -12.44
C ALA A 52 1.61 4.58 -12.34
N ILE A 53 2.03 4.07 -11.17
CA ILE A 53 3.38 3.54 -10.94
C ILE A 53 3.65 2.36 -11.87
N VAL A 54 2.73 1.39 -11.96
CA VAL A 54 2.91 0.24 -12.86
C VAL A 54 2.96 0.67 -14.32
N LYS A 55 2.11 1.62 -14.73
CA LYS A 55 2.12 2.14 -16.10
C LYS A 55 3.42 2.88 -16.44
N GLN A 56 3.94 3.69 -15.52
CA GLN A 56 5.08 4.57 -15.77
C GLN A 56 6.43 3.83 -15.68
N TYR A 57 6.55 2.93 -14.72
CA TYR A 57 7.84 2.32 -14.39
C TYR A 57 7.92 0.82 -14.74
N GLY A 58 6.81 0.17 -15.11
CA GLY A 58 6.79 -1.25 -15.48
C GLY A 58 7.23 -2.18 -14.35
N MET A 59 7.08 -1.75 -13.09
CA MET A 59 7.66 -2.43 -11.93
C MET A 59 6.71 -3.47 -11.34
N GLU A 60 7.26 -4.62 -10.95
CA GLU A 60 6.65 -5.49 -9.94
C GLU A 60 6.79 -4.80 -8.57
N VAL A 61 5.84 -3.92 -8.27
CA VAL A 61 5.75 -3.26 -6.97
C VAL A 61 5.13 -4.19 -5.94
N VAL A 62 5.58 -4.07 -4.68
CA VAL A 62 4.92 -4.77 -3.57
C VAL A 62 3.46 -4.36 -3.53
N ARG A 63 2.61 -5.34 -3.73
CA ARG A 63 1.20 -5.27 -3.39
C ARG A 63 0.93 -6.48 -2.51
N PRO A 64 0.31 -6.26 -1.35
CA PRO A 64 -0.62 -5.16 -1.07
C PRO A 64 -0.11 -4.08 -0.11
N VAL A 65 -0.91 -3.02 0.04
CA VAL A 65 -0.75 -2.01 1.09
C VAL A 65 -1.84 -2.20 2.14
N VAL A 66 -1.45 -2.30 3.41
CA VAL A 66 -2.35 -2.60 4.54
C VAL A 66 -2.30 -1.44 5.53
N TYR A 67 -3.44 -1.05 6.09
CA TYR A 67 -3.47 -0.08 7.17
C TYR A 67 -3.18 -0.74 8.52
N PHE A 68 -2.42 -0.10 9.40
CA PHE A 68 -1.87 -0.75 10.59
C PHE A 68 -2.95 -1.38 11.49
N THR A 69 -4.11 -0.75 11.64
CA THR A 69 -5.19 -1.32 12.47
C THR A 69 -5.85 -2.54 11.84
N GLN A 70 -5.83 -2.66 10.51
CA GLN A 70 -6.33 -3.86 9.83
C GLN A 70 -5.40 -5.04 10.14
N LEU A 71 -4.09 -4.83 10.12
CA LEU A 71 -3.12 -5.84 10.52
C LEU A 71 -3.26 -6.21 12.00
N MET A 72 -3.47 -5.22 12.87
CA MET A 72 -3.75 -5.48 14.29
C MET A 72 -5.02 -6.30 14.49
N ALA A 73 -6.09 -6.02 13.74
CA ALA A 73 -7.32 -6.79 13.82
C ALA A 73 -7.08 -8.27 13.50
N LEU A 74 -6.32 -8.57 12.43
CA LEU A 74 -5.93 -9.96 12.11
C LEU A 74 -5.09 -10.59 13.23
N ALA A 75 -4.10 -9.85 13.75
CA ALA A 75 -3.23 -10.33 14.83
C ALA A 75 -3.99 -10.62 16.13
N PHE A 76 -5.12 -9.94 16.37
CA PHE A 76 -6.00 -10.17 17.52
C PHE A 76 -7.08 -11.22 17.25
N GLY A 77 -7.03 -11.93 16.12
CA GLY A 77 -7.95 -13.01 15.78
C GLY A 77 -9.28 -12.57 15.20
N HIS A 78 -9.42 -11.30 14.79
CA HIS A 78 -10.59 -10.86 14.05
C HIS A 78 -10.56 -11.37 12.61
N SER A 79 -11.74 -11.56 12.03
CA SER A 79 -11.89 -11.97 10.64
C SER A 79 -11.43 -10.88 9.67
N ARG A 80 -11.06 -11.28 8.45
CA ARG A 80 -10.74 -10.36 7.33
C ARG A 80 -11.86 -9.38 7.01
N ARG A 81 -13.12 -9.77 7.27
CA ARG A 81 -14.30 -8.92 7.11
C ARG A 81 -14.35 -7.84 8.18
N GLU A 82 -14.07 -8.19 9.45
CA GLU A 82 -13.97 -7.22 10.55
C GLU A 82 -12.76 -6.28 10.37
N ALA A 83 -11.66 -6.80 9.82
CA ALA A 83 -10.48 -6.01 9.44
C ALA A 83 -10.70 -5.14 8.18
N ARG A 84 -11.88 -5.24 7.52
CA ARG A 84 -12.26 -4.40 6.36
C ARG A 84 -11.25 -4.44 5.20
N LEU A 85 -10.58 -5.57 4.97
CA LEU A 85 -9.55 -5.69 3.91
C LEU A 85 -10.11 -5.56 2.48
N SER A 86 -11.44 -5.64 2.31
CA SER A 86 -12.14 -5.41 1.06
C SER A 86 -12.19 -3.93 0.66
N ASP A 87 -11.91 -3.02 1.59
CA ASP A 87 -12.01 -1.58 1.36
C ASP A 87 -10.71 -1.01 0.74
N ASN A 88 -9.64 -1.81 0.68
CA ASN A 88 -8.34 -1.45 0.11
C ASN A 88 -8.38 -1.51 -1.43
N PHE A 89 -7.87 -0.48 -2.10
CA PHE A 89 -7.80 -0.48 -3.58
C PHE A 89 -6.76 -1.47 -4.13
N SER A 90 -5.76 -1.82 -3.32
CA SER A 90 -4.69 -2.76 -3.68
C SER A 90 -5.08 -4.23 -3.57
N GLU A 91 -6.36 -4.54 -3.35
CA GLU A 91 -6.88 -5.89 -3.12
C GLU A 91 -6.18 -6.63 -1.97
N ALA A 92 -5.88 -5.90 -0.89
CA ALA A 92 -5.07 -6.38 0.22
C ALA A 92 -5.50 -7.72 0.81
N GLY A 93 -6.82 -7.96 0.86
CA GLY A 93 -7.35 -9.24 1.29
C GLY A 93 -6.77 -10.43 0.50
N LYS A 94 -6.80 -10.39 -0.83
CA LYS A 94 -6.42 -11.56 -1.65
C LYS A 94 -4.97 -11.98 -1.40
N VAL A 95 -4.07 -11.01 -1.42
CA VAL A 95 -2.64 -11.30 -1.27
C VAL A 95 -2.30 -11.73 0.17
N LEU A 96 -2.92 -11.11 1.18
CA LEU A 96 -2.74 -11.55 2.57
C LEU A 96 -3.15 -13.01 2.76
N GLN A 97 -4.26 -13.43 2.12
CA GLN A 97 -4.72 -14.81 2.16
C GLN A 97 -3.72 -15.79 1.51
N GLU A 98 -3.13 -15.42 0.37
CA GLU A 98 -2.07 -16.22 -0.27
C GLU A 98 -0.82 -16.37 0.60
N LYS A 99 -0.59 -15.40 1.49
CA LYS A 99 0.53 -15.38 2.44
C LYS A 99 0.20 -16.01 3.81
N GLY A 100 -1.00 -16.54 3.99
CA GLY A 100 -1.42 -17.21 5.22
C GLY A 100 -1.94 -16.30 6.33
N PHE A 101 -2.36 -15.08 6.00
CA PHE A 101 -3.04 -14.13 6.91
C PHE A 101 -4.58 -14.12 6.73
#